data_AF-A0A8T4LYU2-F1
#
_entry.id   AF-A0A8T4LYU2-F1
#
_cell.length_a   1.000
_cell.length_b   1.000
_cell.length_c   1.000
_cell.angle_alpha   90.00
_cell.angle_beta   90.00
_cell.angle_gamma   90.00
#
_symmetry.space_group_name_H-M   'P 1'
#
loop_
_entity.id
_entity.type
_entity.pdbx_description
1 polymer ?
#
loop_
_entity_poly.entity_id
_entity_poly.type
_entity_poly.pdbx_seq_one_letter_code
_entity_poly.pdbx_strand_id
1 'polypeptide(L)'
;MQLLRPIVIDRSSRRAQFPDPLSERAIVLRNLRSDDADDRGAAICAVVRLLNERKNVRAYLVDVIKRLGDNDEAVCLAAIDALGDIAVHSRTQSRRALFLIRRLARGSNEALIKNAAFTVGWIAEQGVNISFLDVWLMKLAANPDQEVADAGKWALAKCQIQQRFVQ
;
A
#
# COMPACT_ATOMS: atom_id res chain seq x y z
N MET A 1 12.71 -47.86 8.67
CA MET A 1 12.88 -46.67 7.80
C MET A 1 11.52 -45.99 7.67
N GLN A 2 11.33 -44.83 8.32
CA GLN A 2 10.11 -44.04 8.22
C GLN A 2 10.19 -43.14 6.98
N LEU A 3 9.27 -43.33 6.04
CA LEU A 3 9.09 -42.44 4.89
C LEU A 3 8.31 -41.20 5.36
N LEU A 4 8.96 -40.04 5.30
CA LEU A 4 8.35 -38.73 5.46
C LEU A 4 7.25 -38.56 4.40
N ARG A 5 6.00 -38.39 4.84
CA ARG A 5 4.90 -38.01 3.95
C ARG A 5 5.06 -36.54 3.55
N PRO A 6 4.82 -36.18 2.28
CA PRO A 6 4.89 -34.79 1.86
C PRO A 6 3.78 -34.00 2.54
N ILE A 7 4.14 -32.86 3.13
CA ILE A 7 3.18 -31.86 3.61
C ILE A 7 2.49 -31.30 2.36
N VAL A 8 1.32 -31.83 2.04
CA VAL A 8 0.41 -31.21 1.08
C VAL A 8 -0.14 -29.98 1.77
N ILE A 9 0.43 -28.80 1.45
CA ILE A 9 -0.17 -27.52 1.84
C ILE A 9 -1.43 -27.36 1.00
N ASP A 10 -2.56 -27.77 1.58
CA ASP A 10 -3.87 -27.53 1.00
C ASP A 10 -4.18 -26.02 1.04
N ARG A 11 -3.98 -25.37 -0.11
CA ARG A 11 -4.28 -23.94 -0.32
C ARG A 11 -5.79 -23.65 -0.29
N SER A 12 -6.64 -24.67 -0.30
CA SER A 12 -8.11 -24.55 -0.31
C SER A 12 -8.68 -24.22 1.08
N SER A 13 -7.95 -24.55 2.14
CA SER A 13 -8.40 -24.46 3.53
C SER A 13 -8.22 -23.08 4.19
N ARG A 14 -7.54 -22.11 3.53
CA ARG A 14 -7.48 -20.70 3.97
C ARG A 14 -8.57 -19.82 3.36
N ARG A 15 -9.67 -20.40 2.87
CA ARG A 15 -10.94 -19.66 2.87
C ARG A 15 -11.33 -19.46 4.32
N ALA A 16 -10.81 -18.39 4.92
CA ALA A 16 -11.31 -17.89 6.18
C ALA A 16 -12.81 -17.64 6.00
N GLN A 17 -13.62 -18.60 6.44
CA GLN A 17 -15.01 -18.38 6.79
C GLN A 17 -14.97 -17.42 7.97
N PHE A 18 -15.00 -16.13 7.67
CA PHE A 18 -15.09 -15.13 8.71
C PHE A 18 -16.49 -15.22 9.33
N PRO A 19 -16.60 -15.51 10.64
CA PRO A 19 -17.88 -15.49 11.31
C PRO A 19 -18.24 -14.02 11.46
N ASP A 20 -19.16 -13.52 10.64
CA ASP A 20 -19.59 -12.11 10.60
C ASP A 20 -18.52 -11.04 10.17
N PRO A 21 -18.94 -9.93 9.51
CA PRO A 21 -18.03 -8.91 8.99
C PRO A 21 -17.22 -8.13 10.03
N LEU A 22 -17.67 -8.06 11.29
CA LEU A 22 -16.93 -7.38 12.37
C LEU A 22 -15.75 -8.24 12.85
N SER A 23 -15.91 -9.56 12.87
CA SER A 23 -14.80 -10.47 13.19
C SER A 23 -13.79 -10.53 12.04
N GLU A 24 -14.24 -10.48 10.78
CA GLU A 24 -13.34 -10.33 9.61
C GLU A 24 -12.42 -9.13 9.75
N ARG A 25 -13.02 -7.99 10.13
CA ARG A 25 -12.28 -6.75 10.37
C ARG A 25 -11.28 -6.86 11.51
N ALA A 26 -11.70 -7.41 12.64
CA ALA A 26 -10.85 -7.53 13.83
C ALA A 26 -9.62 -8.41 13.55
N ILE A 27 -9.82 -9.52 12.82
CA ILE A 27 -8.75 -10.43 12.43
C ILE A 27 -7.76 -9.74 11.47
N VAL A 28 -8.26 -9.06 10.44
CA VAL A 28 -7.40 -8.32 9.50
C VAL A 28 -6.58 -7.25 10.21
N LEU A 29 -7.19 -6.47 11.10
CA LEU A 29 -6.47 -5.44 11.88
C LEU A 29 -5.44 -6.03 12.83
N ARG A 30 -5.75 -7.16 13.46
CA ARG A 30 -4.80 -7.89 14.31
C ARG A 30 -3.60 -8.35 13.49
N ASN A 31 -3.84 -8.98 12.35
CA ASN A 31 -2.78 -9.55 11.53
C ASN A 31 -1.91 -8.47 10.85
N LEU A 32 -2.48 -7.32 10.48
CA LEU A 32 -1.70 -6.15 10.03
C LEU A 32 -0.67 -5.67 11.07
N ARG A 33 -0.88 -6.02 12.35
CA ARG A 33 -0.02 -5.68 13.49
C ARG A 33 0.72 -6.89 14.05
N SER A 34 0.68 -8.04 13.37
CA SER A 34 1.40 -9.23 13.78
C SER A 34 2.92 -8.98 13.71
N ASP A 35 3.67 -9.60 14.60
CA ASP A 35 5.13 -9.63 14.53
C ASP A 35 5.62 -10.52 13.38
N ASP A 36 4.78 -11.46 12.94
CA ASP A 36 5.03 -12.34 11.80
C ASP A 36 4.76 -11.64 10.47
N ALA A 37 5.74 -11.68 9.55
CA ALA A 37 5.65 -11.01 8.26
C ALA A 37 4.63 -11.67 7.31
N ASP A 38 4.48 -13.00 7.36
CA ASP A 38 3.50 -13.72 6.55
C ASP A 38 2.08 -13.35 6.97
N ASP A 39 1.83 -13.20 8.28
CA ASP A 39 0.55 -12.71 8.80
C ASP A 39 0.24 -11.30 8.30
N ARG A 40 1.23 -10.39 8.33
CA ARG A 40 1.06 -9.02 7.84
C ARG A 40 0.78 -8.99 6.35
N GLY A 41 1.54 -9.75 5.55
CA GLY A 41 1.34 -9.89 4.11
C GLY A 41 -0.05 -10.46 3.78
N ALA A 42 -0.45 -11.54 4.44
CA ALA A 42 -1.78 -12.14 4.28
C ALA A 42 -2.90 -11.16 4.63
N ALA A 43 -2.71 -10.32 5.65
CA ALA A 43 -3.67 -9.30 6.03
C ALA A 43 -3.82 -8.21 4.96
N ILE A 44 -2.72 -7.79 4.32
CA ILE A 44 -2.77 -6.85 3.19
C ILE A 44 -3.53 -7.47 2.01
N CYS A 45 -3.24 -8.72 1.64
CA CYS A 45 -4.01 -9.43 0.60
C CYS A 45 -5.50 -9.51 0.94
N ALA A 46 -5.85 -9.73 2.22
CA ALA A 46 -7.23 -9.70 2.67
C ALA A 46 -7.87 -8.31 2.48
N VAL A 47 -7.15 -7.21 2.77
CA VAL A 47 -7.65 -5.85 2.51
C VAL A 47 -7.95 -5.63 1.03
N VAL A 48 -7.07 -6.07 0.13
CA VAL A 48 -7.28 -6.00 -1.34
C VAL A 48 -8.51 -6.79 -1.76
N ARG A 49 -8.70 -8.00 -1.23
CA ARG A 49 -9.93 -8.76 -1.48
C ARG A 49 -11.18 -8.01 -1.01
N LEU A 50 -11.15 -7.42 0.18
CA LEU A 50 -12.28 -6.65 0.73
C LEU A 50 -12.61 -5.42 -0.12
N LEU A 51 -11.60 -4.79 -0.73
CA LEU A 51 -11.79 -3.72 -1.71
C LEU A 51 -12.52 -4.18 -2.96
N ASN A 52 -12.11 -5.31 -3.53
CA ASN A 52 -12.74 -5.89 -4.72
C ASN A 52 -14.19 -6.29 -4.45
N GLU A 53 -14.50 -6.69 -3.22
CA GLU A 53 -15.87 -6.93 -2.74
C GLU A 53 -16.66 -5.64 -2.42
N ARG A 54 -16.09 -4.46 -2.70
CA ARG A 54 -16.66 -3.12 -2.42
C ARG A 54 -17.03 -2.90 -0.95
N LYS A 55 -16.37 -3.59 -0.02
CA LYS A 55 -16.54 -3.35 1.42
C LYS A 55 -15.81 -2.07 1.84
N ASN A 56 -16.28 -1.47 2.94
CA ASN A 56 -15.69 -0.23 3.45
C ASN A 56 -14.29 -0.47 4.06
N VAL A 57 -13.24 -0.28 3.27
CA VAL A 57 -11.85 -0.47 3.72
C VAL A 57 -11.21 0.77 4.37
N ARG A 58 -11.98 1.85 4.58
CA ARG A 58 -11.48 3.07 5.22
C ARG A 58 -10.82 2.81 6.57
N ALA A 59 -11.30 1.78 7.28
CA ALA A 59 -10.77 1.35 8.57
C ALA A 59 -9.34 0.80 8.51
N TYR A 60 -8.89 0.27 7.37
CA TYR A 60 -7.57 -0.37 7.23
C TYR A 60 -6.51 0.55 6.64
N LEU A 61 -6.92 1.66 5.98
CA LEU A 61 -6.02 2.55 5.25
C LEU A 61 -4.80 3.00 6.06
N VAL A 62 -5.00 3.38 7.33
CA VAL A 62 -3.89 3.86 8.17
C VAL A 62 -2.91 2.73 8.47
N ASP A 63 -3.41 1.54 8.81
CA ASP A 63 -2.56 0.39 9.10
C ASP A 63 -1.83 -0.08 7.84
N VAL A 64 -2.47 -0.09 6.66
CA VAL A 64 -1.80 -0.41 5.38
C VAL A 64 -0.71 0.62 5.04
N ILE A 65 -0.95 1.93 5.21
CA ILE A 65 0.08 2.95 4.93
C ILE A 65 1.28 2.80 5.86
N LYS A 66 1.08 2.38 7.12
CA LYS A 66 2.19 2.10 8.05
C LYS A 66 3.05 0.92 7.59
N ARG A 67 2.52 0.01 6.77
CA ARG A 67 3.29 -1.11 6.19
C ARG A 67 4.18 -0.68 5.03
N LEU A 68 4.08 0.56 4.53
CA LEU A 68 5.08 1.11 3.60
C LEU A 68 6.46 1.29 4.25
N GLY A 69 6.54 1.35 5.57
CA GLY A 69 7.81 1.39 6.32
C GLY A 69 8.07 0.11 7.10
N ASP A 70 7.53 -1.03 6.64
CA ASP A 70 7.78 -2.33 7.27
C ASP A 70 9.25 -2.74 7.10
N ASN A 71 9.75 -3.58 8.00
CA ASN A 71 11.11 -4.11 7.90
C ASN A 71 11.19 -5.25 6.87
N ASP A 72 10.05 -5.87 6.56
CA ASP A 72 9.95 -6.89 5.54
C ASP A 72 9.60 -6.25 4.18
N GLU A 73 10.44 -6.52 3.18
CA GLU A 73 10.29 -5.95 1.84
C GLU A 73 9.03 -6.45 1.13
N ALA A 74 8.66 -7.73 1.29
CA ALA A 74 7.46 -8.28 0.68
C ALA A 74 6.18 -7.64 1.26
N VAL A 75 6.18 -7.35 2.56
CA VAL A 75 5.09 -6.60 3.22
C VAL A 75 5.01 -5.17 2.69
N CYS A 76 6.14 -4.50 2.47
CA CYS A 76 6.17 -3.16 1.87
C CYS A 76 5.57 -3.17 0.46
N LEU A 77 6.02 -4.09 -0.40
CA LEU A 77 5.53 -4.21 -1.78
C LEU A 77 4.02 -4.52 -1.81
N ALA A 78 3.55 -5.44 -0.98
CA ALA A 78 2.13 -5.73 -0.85
C ALA A 78 1.32 -4.47 -0.46
N ALA A 79 1.86 -3.63 0.43
CA ALA A 79 1.20 -2.39 0.83
C ALA A 79 1.16 -1.36 -0.30
N ILE A 80 2.22 -1.24 -1.11
CA ILE A 80 2.26 -0.38 -2.30
C ILE A 80 1.17 -0.81 -3.28
N ASP A 81 1.12 -2.09 -3.62
CA ASP A 81 0.14 -2.66 -4.55
C ASP A 81 -1.29 -2.42 -4.05
N ALA A 82 -1.55 -2.72 -2.78
CA ALA A 82 -2.87 -2.52 -2.19
C ALA A 82 -3.32 -1.05 -2.24
N LEU A 83 -2.43 -0.09 -1.98
CA LEU A 83 -2.74 1.34 -2.05
C LEU A 83 -2.94 1.82 -3.48
N GLY A 84 -2.20 1.24 -4.44
CA GLY A 84 -2.43 1.41 -5.87
C GLY A 84 -3.84 0.99 -6.27
N ASP A 85 -4.23 -0.23 -5.92
CA ASP A 85 -5.55 -0.78 -6.20
C ASP A 85 -6.66 0.07 -5.58
N ILE A 86 -6.51 0.50 -4.32
CA ILE A 86 -7.46 1.41 -3.67
C ILE A 86 -7.67 2.68 -4.49
N ALA A 87 -6.57 3.26 -4.96
CA ALA A 87 -6.60 4.54 -5.66
C ALA A 87 -7.23 4.43 -7.04
N VAL A 88 -7.08 3.31 -7.74
CA VAL A 88 -7.70 3.09 -9.05
C VAL A 88 -9.21 2.86 -8.94
N HIS A 89 -9.64 2.07 -7.95
CA HIS A 89 -11.03 1.61 -7.88
C HIS A 89 -12.00 2.61 -7.22
N SER A 90 -11.51 3.65 -6.52
CA SER A 90 -12.39 4.62 -5.88
C SER A 90 -11.77 6.01 -5.75
N ARG A 91 -12.20 6.95 -6.60
CA ARG A 91 -11.74 8.36 -6.61
C ARG A 91 -11.77 9.04 -5.23
N THR A 92 -12.79 8.74 -4.43
CA THR A 92 -12.94 9.26 -3.06
C THR A 92 -11.89 8.67 -2.12
N GLN A 93 -11.60 7.36 -2.23
CA GLN A 93 -10.57 6.71 -1.43
C GLN A 93 -9.17 7.10 -1.93
N SER A 94 -8.95 7.33 -3.22
CA SER A 94 -7.65 7.77 -3.76
C SER A 94 -7.21 9.08 -3.12
N ARG A 95 -8.07 10.11 -3.12
CA ARG A 95 -7.76 11.39 -2.49
C ARG A 95 -7.42 11.24 -1.01
N ARG A 96 -8.15 10.38 -0.30
CA ARG A 96 -7.92 10.12 1.12
C ARG A 96 -6.62 9.36 1.36
N ALA A 97 -6.35 8.32 0.59
CA ALA A 97 -5.12 7.53 0.66
C ALA A 97 -3.91 8.42 0.39
N LEU A 98 -3.91 9.17 -0.72
CA LEU A 98 -2.84 10.11 -1.08
C LEU A 98 -2.60 11.18 0.00
N PHE A 99 -3.67 11.73 0.59
CA PHE A 99 -3.55 12.66 1.71
C PHE A 99 -2.89 12.01 2.94
N LEU A 100 -3.31 10.79 3.30
CA LEU A 100 -2.76 10.06 4.44
C LEU A 100 -1.31 9.63 4.20
N ILE A 101 -0.96 9.17 3.00
CA ILE A 101 0.40 8.82 2.58
C ILE A 101 1.32 10.03 2.78
N ARG A 102 0.97 11.19 2.21
CA ARG A 102 1.75 12.43 2.40
C ARG A 102 1.86 12.83 3.87
N ARG A 103 0.78 12.69 4.64
CA ARG A 103 0.77 13.08 6.06
C ARG A 103 1.68 12.17 6.89
N LEU A 104 1.60 10.86 6.70
CA LEU A 104 2.37 9.88 7.47
C LEU A 104 3.84 9.85 7.03
N ALA A 105 4.14 10.16 5.78
CA ALA A 105 5.52 10.33 5.33
C ALA A 105 6.26 11.51 6.00
N ARG A 106 5.55 12.49 6.58
CA ARG A 106 6.20 13.61 7.28
C ARG A 106 6.81 13.15 8.60
N GLY A 107 8.12 13.31 8.75
CA GLY A 107 8.83 12.96 9.98
C GLY A 107 8.98 11.45 10.21
N SER A 108 8.77 10.65 9.16
CA SER A 108 8.99 9.20 9.18
C SER A 108 10.41 8.84 8.74
N ASN A 109 10.74 7.55 8.84
CA ASN A 109 12.00 7.01 8.32
C ASN A 109 12.06 7.12 6.78
N GLU A 110 13.27 7.05 6.25
CA GLU A 110 13.57 7.16 4.81
C GLU A 110 12.85 6.09 3.99
N ALA A 111 12.78 4.85 4.51
CA ALA A 111 12.08 3.74 3.86
C ALA A 111 10.61 4.05 3.58
N LEU A 112 9.87 4.54 4.58
CA LEU A 112 8.47 4.92 4.40
C LEU A 112 8.33 6.11 3.44
N ILE A 113 9.20 7.11 3.54
CA ILE A 113 9.18 8.27 2.63
C ILE A 113 9.39 7.82 1.18
N LYS A 114 10.39 6.98 0.93
CA LYS A 114 10.70 6.40 -0.37
C LYS A 114 9.51 5.59 -0.91
N ASN A 115 9.00 4.64 -0.13
CA ASN A 115 7.91 3.77 -0.54
C ASN A 115 6.59 4.55 -0.73
N ALA A 116 6.38 5.61 0.05
CA ALA A 116 5.27 6.55 -0.15
C ALA A 116 5.39 7.30 -1.49
N ALA A 117 6.58 7.76 -1.87
CA ALA A 117 6.81 8.40 -3.15
C ALA A 117 6.58 7.42 -4.31
N PHE A 118 7.10 6.20 -4.23
CA PHE A 118 6.81 5.13 -5.19
C PHE A 118 5.31 4.83 -5.30
N THR A 119 4.61 4.71 -4.18
CA THR A 119 3.15 4.49 -4.20
C THR A 119 2.44 5.63 -4.92
N VAL A 120 2.83 6.88 -4.66
CA VAL A 120 2.22 8.05 -5.31
C VAL A 120 2.48 8.05 -6.81
N GLY A 121 3.71 7.78 -7.24
CA GLY A 121 4.03 7.72 -8.67
C GLY A 121 3.33 6.56 -9.39
N TRP A 122 3.20 5.39 -8.73
CA TRP A 122 2.42 4.26 -9.25
C TRP A 122 0.95 4.64 -9.43
N ILE A 123 0.35 5.28 -8.43
CA ILE A 123 -1.02 5.80 -8.52
C ILE A 123 -1.18 6.78 -9.69
N ALA A 124 -0.18 7.64 -9.93
CA ALA A 124 -0.16 8.52 -11.09
C ALA A 124 -0.05 7.74 -12.42
N GLU A 125 0.76 6.70 -12.47
CA GLU A 125 0.88 5.85 -13.66
C GLU A 125 -0.46 5.23 -14.06
N GLN A 126 -1.33 4.95 -13.09
CA GLN A 126 -2.69 4.48 -13.32
C GLN A 126 -3.71 5.58 -13.70
N GLY A 127 -3.25 6.80 -14.02
CA GLY A 127 -4.11 7.89 -14.49
C GLY A 127 -4.83 8.67 -13.39
N VAL A 128 -4.53 8.41 -12.10
CA VAL A 128 -5.09 9.20 -11.00
C VAL A 128 -4.35 10.55 -10.92
N ASN A 129 -5.10 11.65 -10.96
CA ASN A 129 -4.51 12.99 -10.84
C ASN A 129 -3.94 13.21 -9.43
N ILE A 130 -2.63 13.47 -9.38
CA ILE A 130 -1.89 13.72 -8.13
C ILE A 130 -1.24 15.11 -8.05
N SER A 131 -1.62 16.07 -8.91
CA SER A 131 -0.92 17.36 -9.01
C SER A 131 -0.87 18.17 -7.71
N PHE A 132 -1.83 17.97 -6.80
CA PHE A 132 -1.82 18.57 -5.47
C PHE A 132 -0.63 18.11 -4.58
N LEU A 133 0.11 17.10 -5.01
CA LEU A 133 1.32 16.59 -4.38
C LEU A 133 2.61 17.16 -4.99
N ASP A 134 2.55 17.97 -6.06
CA ASP A 134 3.73 18.46 -6.79
C ASP A 134 4.78 19.10 -5.88
N VAL A 135 4.36 20.01 -4.99
CA VAL A 135 5.28 20.66 -4.04
C VAL A 135 5.96 19.67 -3.09
N TRP A 136 5.24 18.62 -2.68
CA TRP A 136 5.82 17.59 -1.83
C TRP A 136 6.80 16.72 -2.62
N LEU A 137 6.45 16.32 -3.84
CA LEU A 137 7.31 15.52 -4.72
C LEU A 137 8.58 16.29 -5.14
N MET A 138 8.48 17.60 -5.41
CA MET A 138 9.65 18.44 -5.68
C MET A 138 10.61 18.49 -4.48
N LYS A 139 10.08 18.56 -3.25
CA LYS A 139 10.92 18.52 -2.04
C LYS A 139 11.59 17.17 -1.87
N LEU A 140 10.91 16.07 -2.19
CA LEU A 140 11.53 14.75 -2.18
C LEU A 140 12.60 14.63 -3.25
N ALA A 141 12.34 15.11 -4.47
CA ALA A 141 13.30 15.09 -5.57
C ALA A 141 14.61 15.86 -5.29
N ALA A 142 14.58 16.81 -4.36
CA ALA A 142 15.72 17.58 -3.89
C ALA A 142 16.28 17.09 -2.53
N ASN A 143 15.85 15.91 -2.06
CA ASN A 143 16.34 15.34 -0.81
C ASN A 143 17.84 14.96 -0.94
N PRO A 144 18.66 15.18 0.11
CA PRO A 144 20.06 14.74 0.11
C PRO A 144 20.21 13.21 0.06
N ASP A 145 19.24 12.45 0.56
CA ASP A 145 19.19 11.00 0.37
C ASP A 145 18.84 10.67 -1.08
N GLN A 146 19.71 9.93 -1.75
CA GLN A 146 19.61 9.66 -3.17
C GLN A 146 18.41 8.77 -3.51
N GLU A 147 18.07 7.79 -2.67
CA GLU A 147 16.95 6.89 -2.94
C GLU A 147 15.61 7.64 -2.81
N VAL A 148 15.48 8.50 -1.80
CA VAL A 148 14.32 9.37 -1.64
C VAL A 148 14.23 10.37 -2.78
N ALA A 149 15.36 10.94 -3.21
CA ALA A 149 15.42 11.86 -4.34
C ALA A 149 14.95 11.19 -5.63
N ASP A 150 15.42 9.98 -5.91
CA ASP A 150 15.08 9.28 -7.14
C ASP A 150 13.63 8.81 -7.15
N ALA A 151 13.11 8.35 -6.01
CA ALA A 151 11.67 8.06 -5.86
C ALA A 151 10.81 9.33 -6.08
N GLY A 152 11.25 10.47 -5.55
CA GLY A 152 10.60 11.77 -5.73
C GLY A 152 10.58 12.23 -7.20
N LYS A 153 11.73 12.14 -7.89
CA LYS A 153 11.87 12.48 -9.31
C LYS A 153 11.00 11.58 -10.18
N TRP A 154 11.03 10.27 -9.93
CA TRP A 154 10.22 9.31 -10.67
C TRP A 154 8.72 9.61 -10.52
N ALA A 155 8.23 9.80 -9.29
CA ALA A 155 6.83 10.12 -9.06
C ALA A 155 6.40 11.47 -9.67
N LEU A 156 7.28 12.49 -9.60
CA LEU A 156 7.04 13.79 -10.23
C LEU A 156 6.95 13.67 -11.75
N ALA A 157 7.82 12.88 -12.38
CA ALA A 157 7.78 12.63 -13.82
C ALA A 157 6.45 11.99 -14.23
N LYS A 158 5.94 11.01 -13.46
CA LYS A 158 4.63 10.40 -13.70
C LYS A 158 3.48 11.41 -13.60
N CYS A 159 3.53 12.33 -12.63
CA CYS A 159 2.56 13.42 -12.52
C CYS A 159 2.60 14.38 -13.73
N GLN A 160 3.80 14.81 -14.14
CA GLN A 160 3.98 15.77 -15.23
C GLN A 160 3.56 15.21 -16.59
N ILE A 161 3.76 13.91 -16.82
CA ILE A 161 3.26 13.22 -18.01
C ILE A 161 1.74 13.37 -18.11
N GLN A 162 1.00 13.17 -17.02
CA GLN A 162 -0.46 13.36 -17.03
C GLN A 162 -0.87 14.78 -17.39
N GLN A 163 -0.15 15.80 -16.91
CA GLN A 163 -0.48 17.21 -17.17
C GLN A 163 -0.34 17.58 -18.66
N ARG A 164 0.53 16.89 -19.41
CA ARG A 164 0.72 17.12 -20.85
C ARG A 164 -0.37 16.53 -21.74
N PHE A 165 -1.13 15.55 -21.26
CA PHE A 165 -2.21 14.90 -22.01
C PHE A 165 -3.61 15.50 -21.76
N VAL A 166 -3.71 16.54 -20.92
CA VAL A 166 -4.98 17.21 -20.56
C VAL A 166 -5.05 18.65 -21.11
N GLN A 167 -4.01 19.10 -21.84
CA GLN A 167 -3.99 20.35 -22.60
C GLN A 167 -4.42 20.11 -24.04
#